data_AF-A0A7S3PG99-F1
#
_entry.id   AF-A0A7S3PG99-F1
#
_cell.length_a   1.000
_cell.length_b   1.000
_cell.length_c   1.000
_cell.angle_alpha   90.00
_cell.angle_beta   90.00
_cell.angle_gamma   90.00
#
_symmetry.space_group_name_H-M   'P 1'
#
loop_
_entity.id
_entity.type
_entity.pdbx_description
1 polymer ?
#
loop_
_entity_poly.entity_id
_entity_poly.type
_entity_poly.pdbx_seq_one_letter_code
_entity_poly.pdbx_strand_id
1 'polypeptide(L)'
;MFASKFLKGVSRTAVRGSSSLRQRQPFRKFSASASRQSRGQPDTTSIAVAAAGLTFMLILGRGGKANAAESATVAHGEVTDIPKDAKVDCVSLESRIVTLEKEVSFIEAVRKNRAFVFLKPHAVTPAVNELVKKGFEEQGITIVGEGTLNHDVIDKNLLIDTHYGAIASKAVKLEARELNVPAKGKAGFKDMFGKNWDDMVKAGKVYNAKEACAKLGVDGAGLDKIWSQLKKGQNLIKFGGGFYCGGIEYDGEIIYVINGFYMSMRSKYTVAPSSIKYYLVEWSPAALSWEHFRGKVLGATDPSSAEAGSLRRKIYDKWQELGLPAKPDTGDNGVHASASPFEAFAERCNWTGAKVNEDPFGKALILNGIPQNKVEELMGDAQVPYEGVKQSIFDLLEDLDSEECLIKALNICKVE
;
A
#
# COMPACT_ATOMS: atom_id res chain seq x y z
N MET A 1 47.74 -17.95 50.21
CA MET A 1 48.22 -18.56 51.46
C MET A 1 47.01 -18.93 52.30
N PHE A 2 46.91 -20.23 52.64
CA PHE A 2 46.12 -20.89 53.70
C PHE A 2 44.61 -20.59 53.87
N ALA A 3 43.71 -21.56 54.10
CA ALA A 3 43.73 -23.02 54.04
C ALA A 3 42.31 -23.60 54.27
N SER A 4 42.05 -24.73 53.62
CA SER A 4 41.39 -25.98 54.10
C SER A 4 39.95 -25.93 54.66
N LYS A 5 38.93 -26.59 54.07
CA LYS A 5 38.63 -28.04 53.92
C LYS A 5 38.51 -28.84 55.23
N PHE A 6 37.38 -29.55 55.41
CA PHE A 6 37.22 -31.00 55.76
C PHE A 6 35.69 -31.33 55.66
N LEU A 7 35.19 -32.20 54.76
CA LEU A 7 35.04 -33.69 54.80
C LEU A 7 34.10 -34.15 55.94
N LYS A 8 33.18 -35.13 55.85
CA LYS A 8 33.04 -36.35 55.01
C LYS A 8 31.72 -37.10 55.35
N GLY A 9 31.30 -38.02 54.47
CA GLY A 9 30.48 -39.23 54.78
C GLY A 9 29.05 -39.18 54.21
N VAL A 10 28.63 -39.85 53.12
CA VAL A 10 28.71 -41.25 52.65
C VAL A 10 27.95 -42.25 53.55
N SER A 11 26.80 -42.74 53.08
CA SER A 11 26.61 -44.17 52.74
C SER A 11 25.32 -44.43 51.96
N ARG A 12 25.41 -45.44 51.09
CA ARG A 12 24.47 -45.95 50.09
C ARG A 12 23.56 -47.02 50.69
N THR A 13 22.39 -47.22 50.09
CA THR A 13 21.96 -48.56 49.61
C THR A 13 20.87 -48.45 48.54
N ALA A 14 21.05 -49.24 47.49
CA ALA A 14 20.16 -49.41 46.35
C ALA A 14 19.18 -50.59 46.59
N VAL A 15 18.17 -50.76 45.72
CA VAL A 15 17.92 -51.98 44.92
C VAL A 15 16.68 -51.82 44.00
N ARG A 16 16.98 -51.92 42.69
CA ARG A 16 16.36 -52.62 41.53
C ARG A 16 14.84 -52.73 41.29
N GLY A 17 14.52 -52.58 39.98
CA GLY A 17 13.53 -53.36 39.22
C GLY A 17 12.97 -52.57 38.03
N SER A 18 13.60 -52.57 36.83
CA SER A 18 13.21 -53.32 35.61
C SER A 18 11.73 -53.13 35.18
N SER A 19 11.31 -52.91 33.93
CA SER A 19 11.90 -52.86 32.59
C SER A 19 10.72 -52.69 31.61
N SER A 20 10.83 -51.88 30.55
CA SER A 20 10.52 -52.31 29.17
C SER A 20 10.58 -51.13 28.19
N LEU A 21 11.32 -51.38 27.11
CA LEU A 21 11.42 -50.56 25.90
C LEU A 21 10.16 -50.70 25.04
N ARG A 22 9.65 -49.59 24.50
CA ARG A 22 9.13 -49.52 23.12
C ARG A 22 9.46 -48.16 22.50
N GLN A 23 10.25 -48.20 21.43
CA GLN A 23 10.43 -47.12 20.46
C GLN A 23 9.13 -46.87 19.68
N ARG A 24 8.83 -45.61 19.34
CA ARG A 24 8.57 -45.14 17.95
C ARG A 24 8.17 -43.64 17.91
N GLN A 25 9.05 -42.86 17.28
CA GLN A 25 8.91 -41.68 16.41
C GLN A 25 8.01 -40.46 16.76
N PRO A 26 8.43 -39.24 16.34
CA PRO A 26 7.81 -37.98 16.71
C PRO A 26 6.60 -37.61 15.83
N PHE A 27 5.58 -37.03 16.47
CA PHE A 27 4.39 -36.50 15.82
C PHE A 27 4.72 -35.30 14.91
N ARG A 28 4.20 -35.38 13.69
CA ARG A 28 4.28 -34.36 12.63
C ARG A 28 3.46 -33.12 12.97
N LYS A 29 4.00 -31.97 12.52
CA LYS A 29 3.36 -30.67 12.36
C LYS A 29 2.03 -30.78 11.59
N PHE A 30 1.00 -30.09 12.07
CA PHE A 30 -0.14 -29.66 11.24
C PHE A 30 -0.05 -28.14 11.08
N SER A 31 0.37 -27.69 9.89
CA SER A 31 0.07 -26.35 9.40
C SER A 31 -1.16 -26.47 8.50
N ALA A 32 -2.24 -25.79 8.85
CA ALA A 32 -3.42 -25.70 8.00
C ALA A 32 -3.15 -24.70 6.86
N SER A 33 -2.72 -25.21 5.72
CA SER A 33 -2.81 -24.52 4.42
C SER A 33 -4.15 -24.88 3.79
N ALA A 34 -5.10 -23.94 3.76
CA ALA A 34 -6.33 -24.11 3.00
C ALA A 34 -6.08 -23.70 1.54
N SER A 35 -5.67 -24.67 0.73
CA SER A 35 -5.74 -24.61 -0.74
C SER A 35 -7.19 -24.84 -1.16
N ARG A 36 -7.83 -23.85 -1.81
CA ARG A 36 -9.12 -24.05 -2.47
C ARG A 36 -8.85 -24.49 -3.91
N GLN A 37 -9.06 -25.78 -4.18
CA GLN A 37 -9.20 -26.31 -5.53
C GLN A 37 -10.69 -26.42 -5.90
N SER A 38 -10.92 -26.46 -7.20
CA SER A 38 -12.14 -26.12 -7.91
C SER A 38 -13.15 -27.27 -8.06
N ARG A 39 -14.38 -26.85 -8.44
CA ARG A 39 -15.48 -27.54 -9.14
C ARG A 39 -16.63 -28.12 -8.32
N GLY A 40 -17.83 -27.66 -8.72
CA GLY A 40 -19.13 -28.25 -8.45
C GLY A 40 -20.25 -27.23 -8.68
N GLN A 41 -20.72 -27.07 -9.93
CA GLN A 41 -22.01 -26.41 -10.24
C GLN A 41 -23.17 -27.17 -9.55
N PRO A 42 -24.28 -26.47 -9.27
CA PRO A 42 -25.48 -26.78 -10.05
C PRO A 42 -26.30 -25.55 -10.50
N ASP A 43 -27.22 -25.89 -11.39
CA ASP A 43 -28.08 -25.12 -12.28
C ASP A 43 -28.87 -23.91 -11.75
N THR A 44 -28.83 -22.88 -12.62
CA THR A 44 -29.88 -21.94 -13.06
C THR A 44 -31.17 -21.77 -12.25
N THR A 45 -31.39 -20.54 -11.74
CA THR A 45 -32.66 -19.82 -11.98
C THR A 45 -32.46 -18.30 -11.91
N SER A 46 -33.10 -17.65 -12.87
CA SER A 46 -33.05 -16.24 -13.28
C SER A 46 -33.31 -15.19 -12.19
N ILE A 47 -32.44 -14.18 -12.07
CA ILE A 47 -32.83 -12.81 -11.73
C ILE A 47 -32.04 -11.87 -12.66
N ALA A 48 -32.76 -11.23 -13.58
CA ALA A 48 -32.23 -10.25 -14.51
C ALA A 48 -31.92 -8.93 -13.77
N VAL A 49 -30.68 -8.45 -13.90
CA VAL A 49 -30.32 -7.05 -13.65
C VAL A 49 -29.70 -6.52 -14.94
N ALA A 50 -30.35 -5.48 -15.48
CA ALA A 50 -30.00 -4.85 -16.74
C ALA A 50 -28.62 -4.19 -16.68
N ALA A 51 -27.63 -4.81 -17.32
CA ALA A 51 -26.38 -4.17 -17.68
C ALA A 51 -26.58 -3.45 -19.03
N ALA A 52 -26.63 -2.11 -19.00
CA ALA A 52 -26.50 -1.31 -20.20
C ALA A 52 -25.04 -1.39 -20.68
N GLY A 53 -24.77 -2.35 -21.56
CA GLY A 53 -23.50 -2.50 -22.24
C GLY A 53 -23.31 -1.37 -23.26
N LEU A 54 -22.19 -0.66 -23.15
CA LEU A 54 -21.73 0.28 -24.15
C LEU A 54 -21.12 -0.51 -25.32
N THR A 55 -21.94 -0.97 -26.26
CA THR A 55 -21.49 -1.62 -27.49
C THR A 55 -21.15 -0.55 -28.53
N PHE A 56 -19.86 -0.35 -28.82
CA PHE A 56 -19.42 0.53 -29.90
C PHE A 56 -19.57 -0.16 -31.26
N MET A 57 -20.49 0.31 -32.09
CA MET A 57 -20.68 -0.14 -33.48
C MET A 57 -19.74 0.63 -34.41
N LEU A 58 -18.77 -0.06 -35.00
CA LEU A 58 -18.00 0.43 -36.14
C LEU A 58 -18.87 0.34 -37.40
N ILE A 59 -19.43 1.46 -37.84
CA ILE A 59 -20.08 1.56 -39.15
C ILE A 59 -18.98 1.70 -40.20
N LEU A 60 -18.57 0.58 -40.80
CA LEU A 60 -17.87 0.55 -42.08
C LEU A 60 -18.91 0.57 -43.19
N GLY A 61 -19.00 1.68 -43.91
CA GLY A 61 -19.82 1.81 -45.11
C GLY A 61 -19.35 0.82 -46.20
N ARG A 62 -20.27 -0.04 -46.63
CA ARG A 62 -20.13 -0.87 -47.84
C ARG A 62 -20.35 0.00 -49.08
N GLY A 63 -19.47 -0.13 -50.07
CA GLY A 63 -19.72 0.35 -51.43
C GLY A 63 -18.63 -0.01 -52.44
N GLY A 64 -18.72 -1.22 -53.02
CA GLY A 64 -18.37 -1.48 -54.43
C GLY A 64 -16.89 -1.69 -54.84
N LYS A 65 -16.57 -2.90 -55.31
CA LYS A 65 -15.35 -3.23 -56.08
C LYS A 65 -15.50 -2.81 -57.54
N ALA A 66 -14.44 -2.25 -58.15
CA ALA A 66 -14.10 -2.47 -59.57
C ALA A 66 -12.61 -2.14 -59.84
N ASN A 67 -11.97 -2.97 -60.67
CA ASN A 67 -10.58 -2.89 -61.12
C ASN A 67 -10.34 -1.74 -62.12
N ALA A 68 -9.11 -1.22 -62.15
CA ALA A 68 -8.23 -1.11 -63.34
C ALA A 68 -7.26 0.09 -63.20
N ALA A 69 -6.03 -0.12 -63.67
CA ALA A 69 -4.97 0.87 -63.73
C ALA A 69 -5.28 1.97 -64.74
N GLU A 70 -5.11 3.24 -64.37
CA GLU A 70 -4.82 4.31 -65.32
C GLU A 70 -4.17 5.52 -64.64
N SER A 71 -3.30 6.19 -65.40
CA SER A 71 -2.34 7.20 -64.97
C SER A 71 -2.96 8.43 -64.32
N ALA A 72 -2.37 8.89 -63.21
CA ALA A 72 -2.67 10.20 -62.62
C ALA A 72 -2.15 11.32 -63.52
N THR A 73 -3.06 11.99 -64.24
CA THR A 73 -2.86 13.37 -64.71
C THR A 73 -3.36 14.31 -63.61
N VAL A 74 -2.51 15.24 -63.18
CA VAL A 74 -2.85 16.26 -62.19
C VAL A 74 -3.80 17.27 -62.85
N ALA A 75 -5.09 17.19 -62.52
CA ALA A 75 -6.03 18.25 -62.83
C ALA A 75 -5.98 19.29 -61.70
N HIS A 76 -5.56 20.52 -62.02
CA HIS A 76 -5.81 21.68 -61.18
C HIS A 76 -7.33 21.96 -61.17
N GLY A 77 -8.03 21.38 -60.21
CA GLY A 77 -9.41 21.74 -59.90
C GLY A 77 -9.43 23.06 -59.11
N GLU A 78 -10.02 24.09 -59.69
CA GLU A 78 -10.44 25.29 -58.98
C GLU A 78 -11.27 24.91 -57.75
N VAL A 79 -10.91 25.49 -56.60
CA VAL A 79 -11.72 25.44 -55.38
C VAL A 79 -12.94 26.35 -55.62
N THR A 80 -14.01 25.78 -56.13
CA THR A 80 -15.33 26.41 -56.10
C THR A 80 -16.19 25.69 -55.07
N ASP A 81 -16.90 26.49 -54.27
CA ASP A 81 -17.80 26.13 -53.17
C ASP A 81 -17.15 25.72 -51.83
N ILE A 82 -16.60 26.72 -51.15
CA ILE A 82 -16.72 26.78 -49.68
C ILE A 82 -18.12 27.37 -49.40
N PRO A 83 -19.04 26.63 -48.75
CA PRO A 83 -20.34 27.17 -48.37
C PRO A 83 -20.15 28.38 -47.46
N LYS A 84 -20.55 29.57 -47.92
CA LYS A 84 -20.41 30.83 -47.19
C LYS A 84 -21.28 30.91 -45.92
N ASP A 85 -22.16 29.93 -45.69
CA ASP A 85 -23.13 29.91 -44.60
C ASP A 85 -23.12 28.61 -43.78
N ALA A 86 -21.99 27.88 -43.73
CA ALA A 86 -21.84 26.85 -42.70
C ALA A 86 -21.77 27.55 -41.33
N LYS A 87 -22.92 27.75 -40.69
CA LYS A 87 -22.99 28.11 -39.27
C LYS A 87 -22.28 27.00 -38.51
N VAL A 88 -21.02 27.25 -38.17
CA VAL A 88 -20.27 26.44 -37.22
C VAL A 88 -21.05 26.56 -35.92
N ASP A 89 -21.70 25.47 -35.52
CA ASP A 89 -22.33 25.38 -34.21
C ASP A 89 -21.21 25.25 -33.17
N CYS A 90 -20.72 26.41 -32.73
CA CYS A 90 -19.64 26.50 -31.75
C CYS A 90 -20.00 25.75 -30.46
N VAL A 91 -21.28 25.70 -30.07
CA VAL A 91 -21.75 25.00 -28.86
C VAL A 91 -21.62 23.48 -29.02
N SER A 92 -21.92 22.95 -30.21
CA SER A 92 -21.69 21.53 -30.53
C SER A 92 -20.20 21.18 -30.55
N LEU A 93 -19.36 22.06 -31.09
CA LEU A 93 -17.91 21.86 -31.10
C LEU A 93 -17.30 21.89 -29.70
N GLU A 94 -17.69 22.85 -28.86
CA GLU A 94 -17.26 22.94 -27.46
C GLU A 94 -17.64 21.65 -26.69
N SER A 95 -18.88 21.18 -26.85
CA SER A 95 -19.35 19.94 -26.23
C SER A 95 -18.55 18.72 -26.69
N ARG A 96 -18.16 18.68 -27.97
CA ARG A 96 -17.35 17.60 -28.54
C ARG A 96 -15.89 17.65 -28.05
N ILE A 97 -15.31 18.84 -27.91
CA ILE A 97 -13.97 19.02 -27.33
C ILE A 97 -13.94 18.47 -25.90
N VAL A 98 -14.92 18.84 -25.07
CA VAL A 98 -15.02 18.35 -23.68
C VAL A 98 -15.14 16.82 -23.64
N THR A 99 -15.92 16.24 -24.55
CA THR A 99 -16.05 14.77 -24.65
C THR A 99 -14.72 14.12 -25.01
N LEU A 100 -14.02 14.64 -26.03
CA LEU A 100 -12.74 14.11 -26.47
C LEU A 100 -11.65 14.26 -25.39
N GLU A 101 -11.64 15.36 -24.65
CA GLU A 101 -10.70 15.56 -23.54
C GLU A 101 -10.89 14.51 -22.44
N LYS A 102 -12.15 14.16 -22.13
CA LYS A 102 -12.47 13.08 -21.19
C LYS A 102 -11.98 11.73 -21.69
N GLU A 103 -12.26 11.40 -22.96
CA GLU A 103 -11.84 10.14 -23.58
C GLU A 103 -10.32 10.00 -23.64
N VAL A 104 -9.62 11.03 -24.10
CA VAL A 104 -8.15 11.06 -24.16
C VAL A 104 -7.56 10.92 -22.76
N SER A 105 -8.06 11.67 -21.78
CA SER A 105 -7.56 11.59 -20.40
C SER A 105 -7.81 10.20 -19.79
N PHE A 106 -8.95 9.58 -20.07
CA PHE A 106 -9.25 8.22 -19.63
C PHE A 106 -8.23 7.23 -20.23
N ILE A 107 -8.06 7.24 -21.56
CA ILE A 107 -7.10 6.37 -22.26
C ILE A 107 -5.68 6.59 -21.74
N GLU A 108 -5.26 7.84 -21.53
CA GLU A 108 -3.92 8.15 -21.01
C GLU A 108 -3.70 7.61 -19.59
N ALA A 109 -4.72 7.64 -18.73
CA ALA A 109 -4.66 7.11 -17.38
C ALA A 109 -4.55 5.58 -17.36
N VAL A 110 -5.27 4.89 -18.25
CA VAL A 110 -5.45 3.42 -18.19
C VAL A 110 -4.56 2.61 -19.14
N ARG A 111 -3.98 3.23 -20.17
CA ARG A 111 -3.12 2.50 -21.14
C ARG A 111 -1.85 1.90 -20.53
N LYS A 112 -1.43 2.39 -19.36
CA LYS A 112 -0.22 1.96 -18.64
C LYS A 112 -0.47 1.96 -17.16
N ASN A 113 -0.04 0.89 -16.50
CA ASN A 113 0.18 0.92 -15.06
C ASN A 113 1.37 1.84 -14.76
N ARG A 114 1.24 2.69 -13.74
CA ARG A 114 2.27 3.64 -13.32
C ARG A 114 2.42 3.60 -11.81
N ALA A 115 3.55 3.11 -11.30
CA ALA A 115 3.80 3.02 -9.86
C ALA A 115 4.86 4.02 -9.39
N PHE A 116 4.74 4.41 -8.12
CA PHE A 116 5.82 5.03 -7.37
C PHE A 116 6.53 3.92 -6.57
N VAL A 117 7.84 3.84 -6.72
CA VAL A 117 8.68 2.85 -6.04
C VAL A 117 9.79 3.60 -5.34
N PHE A 118 10.18 3.19 -4.13
CA PHE A 118 11.42 3.69 -3.54
C PHE A 118 12.20 2.64 -2.77
N LEU A 119 13.53 2.80 -2.77
CA LEU A 119 14.42 2.11 -1.83
C LEU A 119 14.24 2.75 -0.46
N LYS A 120 13.95 1.91 0.53
CA LYS A 120 13.88 2.34 1.92
C LYS A 120 15.27 2.77 2.42
N PRO A 121 15.36 3.65 3.44
CA PRO A 121 16.62 4.23 3.87
C PRO A 121 17.77 3.24 4.14
N HIS A 122 17.47 2.09 4.78
CA HIS A 122 18.48 1.07 5.07
C HIS A 122 19.06 0.38 3.82
N ALA A 123 18.40 0.51 2.66
CA ALA A 123 18.74 -0.15 1.42
C ALA A 123 19.16 0.83 0.31
N VAL A 124 19.35 2.11 0.63
CA VAL A 124 19.91 3.09 -0.32
C VAL A 124 21.41 2.84 -0.46
N THR A 125 21.77 1.90 -1.32
CA THR A 125 23.15 1.63 -1.74
C THR A 125 23.23 1.58 -3.27
N PRO A 126 24.42 1.84 -3.87
CA PRO A 126 24.60 1.70 -5.31
C PRO A 126 24.23 0.30 -5.82
N ALA A 127 24.58 -0.75 -5.08
CA ALA A 127 24.32 -2.14 -5.44
C ALA A 127 22.82 -2.50 -5.44
N VAL A 128 22.06 -2.00 -4.45
CA VAL A 128 20.60 -2.20 -4.44
C VAL A 128 19.93 -1.41 -5.56
N ASN A 129 20.36 -0.17 -5.82
CA ASN A 129 19.86 0.64 -6.93
C ASN A 129 20.05 -0.07 -8.27
N GLU A 130 21.24 -0.62 -8.53
CA GLU A 130 21.50 -1.40 -9.73
C GLU A 130 20.63 -2.67 -9.81
N LEU A 131 20.51 -3.42 -8.70
CA LEU A 131 19.69 -4.62 -8.62
C LEU A 131 18.22 -4.33 -8.94
N VAL A 132 17.66 -3.24 -8.40
CA VAL A 132 16.27 -2.86 -8.65
C VAL A 132 16.06 -2.39 -10.09
N LYS A 133 16.95 -1.56 -10.63
CA LYS A 133 16.88 -1.14 -12.03
C LYS A 133 16.91 -2.33 -12.99
N LYS A 134 17.84 -3.27 -12.78
CA LYS A 134 17.92 -4.50 -13.58
C LYS A 134 16.67 -5.36 -13.41
N GLY A 135 16.16 -5.48 -12.19
CA GLY A 135 14.93 -6.24 -11.93
C GLY A 135 13.71 -5.67 -12.64
N PHE A 136 13.62 -4.35 -12.82
CA PHE A 136 12.57 -3.73 -13.64
C PHE A 136 12.77 -3.98 -15.13
N GLU A 137 13.98 -3.81 -15.64
CA GLU A 137 14.31 -4.10 -17.03
C GLU A 137 14.00 -5.55 -17.42
N GLU A 138 14.37 -6.52 -16.57
CA GLU A 138 14.07 -7.96 -16.74
C GLU A 138 12.58 -8.27 -16.87
N GLN A 139 11.70 -7.38 -16.37
CA GLN A 139 10.25 -7.53 -16.39
C GLN A 139 9.57 -6.62 -17.44
N GLY A 140 10.35 -5.92 -18.27
CA GLY A 140 9.82 -4.96 -19.25
C GLY A 140 9.22 -3.71 -18.62
N ILE A 141 9.57 -3.39 -17.37
CA ILE A 141 9.12 -2.20 -16.66
C ILE A 141 10.07 -1.04 -17.00
N THR A 142 9.51 0.07 -17.49
CA THR A 142 10.30 1.25 -17.88
C THR A 142 10.37 2.24 -16.74
N ILE A 143 11.57 2.72 -16.41
CA ILE A 143 11.77 3.85 -15.48
C ILE A 143 11.65 5.14 -16.29
N VAL A 144 10.65 5.97 -15.99
CA VAL A 144 10.40 7.26 -16.64
C VAL A 144 10.85 8.46 -15.82
N GLY A 145 11.22 8.24 -14.57
CA GLY A 145 11.81 9.25 -13.70
C GLY A 145 12.44 8.62 -12.47
N GLU A 146 13.43 9.29 -11.89
CA GLU A 146 14.04 8.87 -10.64
C GLU A 146 14.63 10.06 -9.90
N GLY A 147 14.81 9.93 -8.60
CA GLY A 147 15.42 10.99 -7.78
C GLY A 147 15.73 10.51 -6.38
N THR A 148 16.36 11.38 -5.61
CA THR A 148 16.72 11.12 -4.21
C THR A 148 16.12 12.22 -3.35
N LEU A 149 15.53 11.83 -2.21
CA LEU A 149 15.01 12.76 -1.21
C LEU A 149 15.70 12.49 0.11
N ASN A 150 16.34 13.52 0.66
CA ASN A 150 17.05 13.44 1.92
C ASN A 150 16.11 13.66 3.11
N HIS A 151 16.57 13.25 4.28
CA HIS A 151 15.81 13.27 5.52
C HIS A 151 15.18 14.63 5.86
N ASP A 152 15.87 15.73 5.57
CA ASP A 152 15.45 17.09 5.85
C ASP A 152 14.26 17.52 4.98
N VAL A 153 14.27 17.15 3.70
CA VAL A 153 13.14 17.38 2.78
C VAL A 153 11.95 16.53 3.19
N ILE A 154 12.18 15.25 3.53
CA ILE A 154 11.12 14.33 3.97
C ILE A 154 10.46 14.85 5.25
N ASP A 155 11.27 15.28 6.22
CA ASP A 155 10.79 15.80 7.51
C ASP A 155 10.03 17.12 7.35
N LYS A 156 10.64 18.10 6.67
CA LYS A 156 10.07 19.44 6.48
C LYS A 156 8.71 19.39 5.79
N ASN A 157 8.56 18.52 4.78
CA ASN A 157 7.34 18.42 3.99
C ASN A 157 6.40 17.32 4.49
N LEU A 158 6.72 16.66 5.62
CA LEU A 158 5.91 15.59 6.22
C LEU A 158 5.62 14.43 5.24
N LEU A 159 6.54 14.15 4.30
CA LEU A 159 6.27 13.24 3.18
C LEU A 159 5.98 11.82 3.65
N ILE A 160 6.74 11.35 4.65
CA ILE A 160 6.54 10.01 5.21
C ILE A 160 5.29 9.95 6.10
N ASP A 161 4.90 11.07 6.71
CA ASP A 161 3.69 11.19 7.51
C ASP A 161 2.45 11.11 6.62
N THR A 162 2.46 11.79 5.47
CA THR A 162 1.40 11.68 4.45
C THR A 162 1.35 10.28 3.85
N HIS A 163 2.50 9.71 3.49
CA HIS A 163 2.58 8.36 2.91
C HIS A 163 2.04 7.28 3.86
N TYR A 164 2.32 7.39 5.17
CA TYR A 164 1.72 6.53 6.19
C TYR A 164 0.53 7.18 6.91
N GLY A 165 -0.24 8.02 6.21
CA GLY A 165 -1.28 8.89 6.78
C GLY A 165 -2.25 8.19 7.73
N ALA A 166 -2.69 6.98 7.40
CA ALA A 166 -3.58 6.19 8.26
C ALA A 166 -2.98 5.86 9.63
N ILE A 167 -1.67 5.58 9.70
CA ILE A 167 -0.95 5.26 10.94
C ILE A 167 -0.50 6.55 11.62
N ALA A 168 0.06 7.47 10.84
CA ALA A 168 0.60 8.76 11.28
C ALA A 168 -0.48 9.60 11.95
N SER A 169 -1.64 9.76 11.31
CA SER A 169 -2.75 10.54 11.87
C SER A 169 -3.11 10.09 13.29
N LYS A 170 -3.20 8.78 13.53
CA LYS A 170 -3.52 8.20 14.85
C LYS A 170 -2.36 8.31 15.85
N ALA A 171 -1.12 8.38 15.37
CA ALA A 171 0.08 8.42 16.20
C ALA A 171 0.50 9.86 16.58
N VAL A 172 0.19 10.85 15.75
CA VAL A 172 0.71 12.22 15.93
C VAL A 172 -0.30 13.36 15.79
N LYS A 173 -1.45 13.14 15.13
CA LYS A 173 -2.41 14.23 14.80
C LYS A 173 -3.68 14.17 15.64
N LEU A 174 -4.33 13.01 15.69
CA LEU A 174 -5.62 12.83 16.34
C LEU A 174 -5.44 12.73 17.85
N GLU A 175 -6.27 13.45 18.58
CA GLU A 175 -6.43 13.26 20.02
C GLU A 175 -7.23 11.98 20.32
N ALA A 176 -7.11 11.46 21.54
CA ALA A 176 -7.78 10.23 21.95
C ALA A 176 -9.30 10.23 21.71
N ARG A 177 -9.96 11.40 21.84
CA ARG A 177 -11.40 11.57 21.62
C ARG A 177 -11.82 11.52 20.14
N GLU A 178 -10.88 11.75 19.23
CA GLU A 178 -11.12 11.77 17.78
C GLU A 178 -10.88 10.39 17.14
N LEU A 179 -10.31 9.45 17.90
CA LEU A 179 -10.04 8.09 17.42
C LEU A 179 -11.34 7.30 17.25
N ASN A 180 -11.65 6.94 16.01
CA ASN A 180 -12.73 6.02 15.69
C ASN A 180 -12.32 4.56 15.95
N VAL A 181 -12.36 4.12 17.22
CA VAL A 181 -12.12 2.72 17.59
C VAL A 181 -13.37 1.88 17.30
N PRO A 182 -13.27 0.82 16.46
CA PRO A 182 -14.41 -0.05 16.17
C PRO A 182 -14.99 -0.70 17.43
N ALA A 183 -16.28 -1.04 17.42
CA ALA A 183 -16.95 -1.69 18.56
C ALA A 183 -16.22 -2.97 19.02
N LYS A 184 -15.76 -3.79 18.07
CA LYS A 184 -14.92 -4.97 18.36
C LYS A 184 -13.59 -4.61 19.04
N GLY A 185 -12.97 -3.49 18.64
CA GLY A 185 -11.77 -2.96 19.26
C GLY A 185 -12.01 -2.51 20.70
N LYS A 186 -13.12 -1.79 20.96
CA LYS A 186 -13.52 -1.39 22.32
C LYS A 186 -13.80 -2.59 23.22
N ALA A 187 -14.48 -3.61 22.70
CA ALA A 187 -14.71 -4.86 23.42
C ALA A 187 -13.39 -5.57 23.76
N GLY A 188 -12.51 -5.73 22.77
CA GLY A 188 -11.20 -6.35 23.00
C GLY A 188 -10.32 -5.56 23.97
N PHE A 189 -10.41 -4.23 23.97
CA PHE A 189 -9.72 -3.37 24.96
C PHE A 189 -10.20 -3.67 26.38
N LYS A 190 -11.52 -3.79 26.56
CA LYS A 190 -12.12 -4.16 27.85
C LYS A 190 -11.69 -5.55 28.30
N ASP A 191 -11.69 -6.53 27.40
CA ASP A 191 -11.27 -7.90 27.73
C ASP A 191 -9.79 -7.96 28.12
N MET A 192 -8.93 -7.17 27.46
CA MET A 192 -7.50 -7.17 27.71
C MET A 192 -7.12 -6.40 28.98
N PHE A 193 -7.70 -5.22 29.20
CA PHE A 193 -7.25 -4.31 30.25
C PHE A 193 -8.24 -4.20 31.43
N GLY A 194 -9.42 -4.81 31.32
CA GLY A 194 -10.48 -4.70 32.34
C GLY A 194 -11.08 -3.30 32.48
N LYS A 195 -10.84 -2.40 31.51
CA LYS A 195 -11.30 -1.00 31.51
C LYS A 195 -12.15 -0.72 30.27
N ASN A 196 -13.17 0.13 30.38
CA ASN A 196 -13.88 0.58 29.19
C ASN A 196 -13.07 1.68 28.48
N TRP A 197 -12.99 1.62 27.15
CA TRP A 197 -12.25 2.58 26.34
C TRP A 197 -12.66 4.03 26.60
N ASP A 198 -13.96 4.32 26.52
CA ASP A 198 -14.48 5.68 26.64
C ASP A 198 -14.24 6.29 28.03
N ASP A 199 -14.17 5.47 29.08
CA ASP A 199 -13.82 5.91 30.43
C ASP A 199 -12.34 6.31 30.52
N MET A 200 -11.44 5.56 29.86
CA MET A 200 -10.00 5.86 29.85
C MET A 200 -9.69 7.10 29.00
N VAL A 201 -10.44 7.34 27.93
CA VAL A 201 -10.38 8.60 27.17
C VAL A 201 -10.81 9.77 28.07
N LYS A 202 -11.97 9.67 28.74
CA LYS A 202 -12.46 10.72 29.66
C LYS A 202 -11.51 10.97 30.83
N ALA A 203 -10.86 9.93 31.34
CA ALA A 203 -9.88 10.02 32.42
C ALA A 203 -8.50 10.56 31.99
N GLY A 204 -8.30 10.88 30.71
CA GLY A 204 -7.01 11.36 30.20
C GLY A 204 -5.89 10.33 30.30
N LYS A 205 -6.21 9.04 30.13
CA LYS A 205 -5.26 7.92 30.20
C LYS A 205 -4.83 7.39 28.84
N VAL A 206 -5.42 7.89 27.76
CA VAL A 206 -5.12 7.48 26.39
C VAL A 206 -4.32 8.59 25.70
N TYR A 207 -3.20 8.21 25.08
CA TYR A 207 -2.25 9.12 24.45
C TYR A 207 -1.91 8.61 23.05
N ASN A 208 -1.79 9.51 22.07
CA ASN A 208 -1.09 9.17 20.83
C ASN A 208 0.44 9.06 21.08
N ALA A 209 1.20 8.56 20.12
CA ALA A 209 2.64 8.34 20.28
C ALA A 209 3.40 9.64 20.60
N LYS A 210 3.04 10.77 19.96
CA LYS A 210 3.65 12.08 20.21
C LYS A 210 3.42 12.54 21.65
N GLU A 211 2.17 12.46 22.13
CA GLU A 211 1.81 12.82 23.50
C GLU A 211 2.44 11.87 24.52
N ALA A 212 2.53 10.58 24.21
CA ALA A 212 3.18 9.59 25.06
C ALA A 212 4.68 9.89 25.23
N CYS A 213 5.39 10.27 24.17
CA CYS A 213 6.77 10.74 24.25
C CYS A 213 6.90 11.90 25.24
N ALA A 214 6.04 12.93 25.12
CA ALA A 214 6.04 14.07 26.03
C ALA A 214 5.70 13.69 27.47
N LYS A 215 4.71 12.80 27.67
CA LYS A 215 4.27 12.33 28.99
C LYS A 215 5.34 11.51 29.71
N LEU A 216 6.03 10.65 28.97
CA LEU A 216 7.08 9.77 29.50
C LEU A 216 8.45 10.45 29.61
N GLY A 217 8.63 11.62 28.99
CA GLY A 217 9.92 12.31 28.94
C GLY A 217 10.94 11.58 28.06
N VAL A 218 10.49 10.93 26.99
CA VAL A 218 11.33 10.16 26.05
C VAL A 218 11.16 10.65 24.62
N ASP A 219 12.14 10.37 23.78
CA ASP A 219 12.02 10.54 22.32
C ASP A 219 11.38 9.29 21.67
N GLY A 220 11.28 9.31 20.34
CA GLY A 220 10.70 8.20 19.58
C GLY A 220 11.43 6.86 19.78
N ALA A 221 12.76 6.89 19.96
CA ALA A 221 13.55 5.69 20.21
C ALA A 221 13.32 5.14 21.62
N GLY A 222 13.21 6.03 22.61
CA GLY A 222 12.86 5.66 23.98
C GLY A 222 11.44 5.06 24.07
N LEU A 223 10.46 5.63 23.38
CA LEU A 223 9.11 5.06 23.32
C LEU A 223 9.10 3.69 22.64
N ASP A 224 9.82 3.53 21.53
CA ASP A 224 9.91 2.26 20.81
C ASP A 224 10.62 1.17 21.64
N LYS A 225 11.63 1.54 22.43
CA LYS A 225 12.26 0.62 23.39
C LYS A 225 11.24 0.08 24.40
N ILE A 226 10.34 0.91 24.91
CA ILE A 226 9.25 0.48 25.79
C ILE A 226 8.24 -0.37 25.01
N TRP A 227 7.83 0.10 23.83
CA TRP A 227 6.84 -0.55 22.97
C TRP A 227 7.25 -1.95 22.53
N SER A 228 8.53 -2.16 22.21
CA SER A 228 9.09 -3.45 21.77
C SER A 228 9.01 -4.56 22.83
N GLN A 229 8.82 -4.20 24.11
CA GLN A 229 8.61 -5.16 25.20
C GLN A 229 7.15 -5.61 25.33
N LEU A 230 6.22 -4.93 24.64
CA LEU A 230 4.81 -5.27 24.67
C LEU A 230 4.54 -6.55 23.86
N LYS A 231 3.66 -7.38 24.38
CA LYS A 231 3.27 -8.68 23.84
C LYS A 231 1.83 -8.62 23.35
N LYS A 232 1.65 -8.96 22.06
CA LYS A 232 0.33 -9.06 21.43
C LYS A 232 -0.57 -10.00 22.25
N GLY A 233 -1.79 -9.55 22.53
CA GLY A 233 -2.77 -10.32 23.31
C GLY A 233 -2.57 -10.26 24.82
N GLN A 234 -1.55 -9.58 25.33
CA GLN A 234 -1.33 -9.38 26.77
C GLN A 234 -1.46 -7.89 27.14
N ASN A 235 -0.58 -7.05 26.59
CA ASN A 235 -0.56 -5.61 26.83
C ASN A 235 -0.46 -4.81 25.52
N LEU A 236 -0.74 -5.47 24.38
CA LEU A 236 -0.81 -4.87 23.06
C LEU A 236 -1.98 -5.46 22.29
N ILE A 237 -2.93 -4.59 21.91
CA ILE A 237 -4.11 -4.94 21.11
C ILE A 237 -4.04 -4.29 19.73
N LYS A 238 -4.53 -5.00 18.70
CA LYS A 238 -4.76 -4.47 17.35
C LYS A 238 -6.25 -4.19 17.17
N PHE A 239 -6.62 -2.93 16.93
CA PHE A 239 -7.99 -2.53 16.63
C PHE A 239 -8.34 -2.71 15.15
N GLY A 240 -7.34 -2.60 14.26
CA GLY A 240 -7.50 -2.71 12.81
C GLY A 240 -6.16 -2.59 12.09
N GLY A 241 -6.18 -2.53 10.75
CA GLY A 241 -4.97 -2.27 9.95
C GLY A 241 -4.24 -1.02 10.45
N GLY A 242 -2.95 -1.13 10.79
CA GLY A 242 -2.15 0.00 11.24
C GLY A 242 -2.61 0.68 12.55
N PHE A 243 -3.56 0.10 13.31
CA PHE A 243 -4.14 0.72 14.51
C PHE A 243 -3.98 -0.18 15.73
N TYR A 244 -3.06 0.20 16.61
CA TYR A 244 -2.63 -0.56 17.78
C TYR A 244 -2.69 0.28 19.04
N CYS A 245 -3.00 -0.37 20.17
CA CYS A 245 -2.97 0.23 21.50
C CYS A 245 -2.13 -0.63 22.44
N GLY A 246 -1.14 -0.02 23.08
CA GLY A 246 -0.27 -0.63 24.08
C GLY A 246 -0.56 -0.10 25.48
N GLY A 247 -0.65 -0.98 26.47
CA GLY A 247 -0.70 -0.60 27.88
C GLY A 247 0.72 -0.47 28.42
N ILE A 248 1.11 0.74 28.86
CA ILE A 248 2.43 1.06 29.39
C ILE A 248 2.27 1.46 30.86
N GLU A 249 3.03 0.82 31.74
CA GLU A 249 3.11 1.23 33.15
C GLU A 249 3.96 2.49 33.29
N TYR A 250 3.42 3.50 33.96
CA TYR A 250 4.04 4.78 34.21
C TYR A 250 3.50 5.37 35.52
N ASP A 251 4.41 5.67 36.46
CA ASP A 251 4.10 6.26 37.77
C ASP A 251 3.05 5.46 38.58
N GLY A 252 3.20 4.13 38.60
CA GLY A 252 2.32 3.21 39.34
C GLY A 252 0.95 2.98 38.69
N GLU A 253 0.68 3.54 37.51
CA GLU A 253 -0.56 3.36 36.77
C GLU A 253 -0.30 2.94 35.32
N ILE A 254 -1.34 2.45 34.63
CA ILE A 254 -1.25 2.13 33.20
C ILE A 254 -1.77 3.31 32.39
N ILE A 255 -0.97 3.76 31.43
CA ILE A 255 -1.39 4.62 30.32
C ILE A 255 -1.54 3.80 29.04
N TYR A 256 -2.39 4.26 28.14
CA TYR A 256 -2.70 3.57 26.89
C TYR A 256 -2.16 4.37 25.71
N VAL A 257 -1.19 3.81 25.00
CA VAL A 257 -0.47 4.50 23.92
C VAL A 257 -0.89 3.95 22.57
N ILE A 258 -1.23 4.85 21.64
CA ILE A 258 -1.59 4.50 20.27
C ILE A 258 -0.38 4.54 19.36
N ASN A 259 -0.16 3.44 18.64
CA ASN A 259 0.89 3.30 17.63
C ASN A 259 2.28 3.77 18.10
N GLY A 260 2.72 3.39 19.30
CA GLY A 260 3.98 3.89 19.90
C GLY A 260 5.25 3.57 19.10
N PHE A 261 5.20 2.59 18.19
CA PHE A 261 6.28 2.29 17.24
C PHE A 261 6.48 3.39 16.18
N TYR A 262 5.47 4.23 15.92
CA TYR A 262 5.44 5.11 14.75
C TYR A 262 6.59 6.13 14.77
N MET A 263 6.94 6.66 15.94
CA MET A 263 7.99 7.68 16.06
C MET A 263 9.36 7.14 15.62
N SER A 264 9.71 5.90 16.01
CA SER A 264 10.92 5.20 15.58
C SER A 264 10.86 4.82 14.10
N MET A 265 9.68 4.42 13.59
CA MET A 265 9.50 4.17 12.16
C MET A 265 9.73 5.44 11.33
N ARG A 266 9.19 6.58 11.76
CA ARG A 266 9.34 7.89 11.13
C ARG A 266 10.80 8.35 11.14
N SER A 267 11.52 8.16 12.24
CA SER A 267 12.91 8.63 12.38
C SER A 267 13.86 7.97 11.37
N LYS A 268 13.58 6.74 10.91
CA LYS A 268 14.35 6.08 9.84
C LYS A 268 14.41 6.87 8.54
N TYR A 269 13.41 7.73 8.30
CA TYR A 269 13.29 8.55 7.09
C TYR A 269 13.65 10.02 7.30
N THR A 270 13.60 10.50 8.54
CA THR A 270 13.63 11.94 8.88
C THR A 270 14.89 12.36 9.65
N VAL A 271 15.74 11.40 10.04
CA VAL A 271 16.99 11.66 10.77
C VAL A 271 18.21 11.39 9.88
N ALA A 272 19.17 12.33 9.90
CA ALA A 272 20.42 12.21 9.15
C ALA A 272 21.17 10.89 9.47
N PRO A 273 21.86 10.28 8.48
CA PRO A 273 21.99 10.70 7.09
C PRO A 273 20.94 10.03 6.16
N SER A 274 19.72 9.75 6.64
CA SER A 274 18.75 8.97 5.86
C SER A 274 18.34 9.66 4.55
N SER A 275 17.99 8.84 3.56
CA SER A 275 17.37 9.29 2.31
C SER A 275 16.50 8.17 1.74
N ILE A 276 15.70 8.48 0.73
CA ILE A 276 15.12 7.47 -0.17
C ILE A 276 15.64 7.70 -1.59
N LYS A 277 15.71 6.62 -2.37
CA LYS A 277 15.89 6.67 -3.83
C LYS A 277 14.59 6.21 -4.47
N TYR A 278 13.91 7.09 -5.19
CA TYR A 278 12.62 6.77 -5.82
C TYR A 278 12.74 6.57 -7.33
N TYR A 279 11.77 5.83 -7.88
CA TYR A 279 11.56 5.58 -9.30
C TYR A 279 10.09 5.77 -9.62
N LEU A 280 9.84 6.47 -10.73
CA LEU A 280 8.55 6.49 -11.41
C LEU A 280 8.65 5.45 -12.52
N VAL A 281 7.83 4.42 -12.44
CA VAL A 281 7.88 3.29 -13.37
C VAL A 281 6.56 3.13 -14.09
N GLU A 282 6.61 2.65 -15.33
CA GLU A 282 5.44 2.33 -16.13
C GLU A 282 5.60 1.04 -16.94
N TRP A 283 4.47 0.36 -17.16
CA TRP A 283 4.40 -0.86 -17.97
C TRP A 283 2.99 -1.08 -18.53
N SER A 284 2.86 -2.01 -19.48
CA SER A 284 1.57 -2.39 -20.04
C SER A 284 0.81 -3.33 -19.08
N PRO A 285 -0.45 -3.02 -18.69
CA PRO A 285 -1.26 -3.91 -17.86
C PRO A 285 -1.46 -5.30 -18.49
N ALA A 286 -1.50 -5.37 -19.82
CA ALA A 286 -1.63 -6.63 -20.56
C ALA A 286 -0.39 -7.53 -20.45
N ALA A 287 0.79 -6.98 -20.16
CA ALA A 287 2.03 -7.74 -20.00
C ALA A 287 2.27 -8.17 -18.55
N LEU A 288 1.84 -7.34 -17.59
CA LEU A 288 2.05 -7.56 -16.17
C LEU A 288 0.93 -6.87 -15.37
N SER A 289 0.08 -7.65 -14.72
CA SER A 289 -0.94 -7.12 -13.81
C SER A 289 -0.30 -6.47 -12.58
N TRP A 290 -1.02 -5.55 -11.95
CA TRP A 290 -0.58 -4.90 -10.71
C TRP A 290 -0.33 -5.90 -9.57
N GLU A 291 -1.23 -6.87 -9.41
CA GLU A 291 -1.08 -7.99 -8.46
C GLU A 291 0.25 -8.74 -8.69
N HIS A 292 0.59 -9.07 -9.94
CA HIS A 292 1.85 -9.75 -10.24
C HIS A 292 3.06 -8.83 -10.08
N PHE A 293 2.95 -7.54 -10.39
CA PHE A 293 3.99 -6.56 -10.08
C PHE A 293 4.32 -6.56 -8.58
N ARG A 294 3.31 -6.53 -7.70
CA ARG A 294 3.54 -6.56 -6.25
C ARG A 294 3.97 -7.94 -5.73
N GLY A 295 3.27 -8.99 -6.16
CA GLY A 295 3.49 -10.34 -5.65
C GLY A 295 4.76 -11.00 -6.17
N LYS A 296 5.05 -10.87 -7.47
CA LYS A 296 6.11 -11.60 -8.17
C LYS A 296 7.35 -10.76 -8.40
N VAL A 297 7.19 -9.50 -8.84
CA VAL A 297 8.33 -8.62 -9.11
C VAL A 297 8.87 -8.05 -7.81
N LEU A 298 8.03 -7.38 -7.01
CA LEU A 298 8.44 -6.79 -5.75
C LEU A 298 8.69 -7.86 -4.67
N GLY A 299 7.73 -8.78 -4.48
CA GLY A 299 7.78 -9.87 -3.50
C GLY A 299 7.02 -9.55 -2.21
N ALA A 300 6.75 -10.59 -1.42
CA ALA A 300 6.03 -10.47 -0.15
C ALA A 300 6.68 -9.47 0.83
N THR A 301 5.86 -8.84 1.67
CA THR A 301 6.31 -7.82 2.64
C THR A 301 7.35 -8.35 3.63
N ASP A 302 7.21 -9.60 4.08
CA ASP A 302 8.27 -10.34 4.77
C ASP A 302 9.20 -10.98 3.71
N PRO A 303 10.43 -10.45 3.52
CA PRO A 303 11.33 -10.91 2.48
C PRO A 303 11.75 -12.37 2.62
N SER A 304 11.69 -12.95 3.82
CA SER A 304 12.03 -14.35 4.05
C SER A 304 10.99 -15.31 3.45
N SER A 305 9.76 -14.83 3.26
CA SER A 305 8.65 -15.53 2.60
C SER A 305 8.44 -15.13 1.14
N ALA A 306 9.15 -14.10 0.68
CA ALA A 306 9.03 -13.61 -0.69
C ALA A 306 9.55 -14.66 -1.70
N GLU A 307 8.88 -14.72 -2.86
CA GLU A 307 9.18 -15.68 -3.91
C GLU A 307 10.61 -15.50 -4.43
N ALA A 308 11.29 -16.62 -4.72
CA ALA A 308 12.62 -16.60 -5.29
C ALA A 308 12.63 -15.78 -6.59
N GLY A 309 13.61 -14.88 -6.73
CA GLY A 309 13.72 -13.99 -7.88
C GLY A 309 13.06 -12.63 -7.73
N SER A 310 12.11 -12.46 -6.79
CA SER A 310 11.54 -11.14 -6.46
C SER A 310 12.59 -10.20 -5.87
N LEU A 311 12.37 -8.89 -6.01
CA LEU A 311 13.30 -7.85 -5.55
C LEU A 311 13.58 -7.95 -4.05
N ARG A 312 12.53 -8.05 -3.22
CA ARG A 312 12.68 -8.18 -1.76
C ARG A 312 13.45 -9.45 -1.40
N ARG A 313 13.18 -10.57 -2.08
CA ARG A 313 13.89 -11.82 -1.84
C ARG A 313 15.36 -11.73 -2.23
N LYS A 314 15.66 -11.18 -3.42
CA LYS A 314 17.03 -10.94 -3.88
C LYS A 314 17.82 -10.06 -2.90
N ILE A 315 17.19 -8.99 -2.39
CA ILE A 315 17.80 -8.11 -1.37
C ILE A 315 18.04 -8.86 -0.06
N TYR A 316 17.08 -9.67 0.40
CA TYR A 316 17.19 -10.46 1.62
C TYR A 316 18.28 -11.53 1.54
N ASP A 317 18.39 -12.24 0.42
CA ASP A 317 19.38 -13.30 0.25
C ASP A 317 20.80 -12.74 0.14
N LYS A 318 20.96 -11.55 -0.47
CA LYS A 318 22.27 -10.93 -0.76
C LYS A 318 22.59 -9.70 0.09
N TRP A 319 21.90 -9.50 1.21
CA TRP A 319 21.96 -8.25 1.98
C TRP A 319 23.39 -7.79 2.33
N GLN A 320 24.30 -8.70 2.68
CA GLN A 320 25.70 -8.39 2.99
C GLN A 320 26.47 -7.91 1.75
N GLU A 321 26.31 -8.62 0.63
CA GLU A 321 26.94 -8.26 -0.66
C GLU A 321 26.43 -6.92 -1.17
N LEU A 322 25.16 -6.61 -0.90
CA LEU A 322 24.49 -5.37 -1.27
C LEU A 322 24.81 -4.20 -0.32
N GLY A 323 25.57 -4.44 0.75
CA GLY A 323 26.02 -3.42 1.70
C GLY A 323 24.96 -2.98 2.72
N LEU A 324 23.93 -3.81 3.00
CA LEU A 324 22.95 -3.49 4.02
C LEU A 324 23.54 -3.69 5.43
N PRO A 325 23.15 -2.85 6.41
CA PRO A 325 23.68 -2.91 7.77
C PRO A 325 23.17 -4.11 8.57
N ALA A 326 22.02 -4.66 8.19
CA ALA A 326 21.38 -5.79 8.83
C ALA A 326 20.59 -6.61 7.82
N LYS A 327 20.30 -7.86 8.17
CA LYS A 327 19.45 -8.72 7.37
C LYS A 327 18.02 -8.14 7.32
N PRO A 328 17.41 -7.99 6.13
CA PRO A 328 16.08 -7.42 5.98
C PRO A 328 15.01 -8.17 6.79
N ASP A 329 14.04 -7.42 7.29
CA ASP A 329 12.85 -7.92 7.99
C ASP A 329 11.57 -7.32 7.37
N THR A 330 10.41 -7.49 8.02
CA THR A 330 9.13 -6.95 7.50
C THR A 330 9.10 -5.42 7.41
N GLY A 331 9.77 -4.71 8.32
CA GLY A 331 9.81 -3.25 8.34
C GLY A 331 10.88 -2.71 7.40
N ASP A 332 12.08 -3.27 7.49
CA ASP A 332 13.24 -2.97 6.65
C ASP A 332 13.39 -4.01 5.55
N ASN A 333 12.43 -4.01 4.62
CA ASN A 333 12.31 -5.00 3.53
C ASN A 333 12.91 -4.54 2.18
N GLY A 334 13.85 -3.59 2.19
CA GLY A 334 14.53 -3.08 1.00
C GLY A 334 13.73 -2.08 0.17
N VAL A 335 12.57 -2.47 -0.35
CA VAL A 335 11.85 -1.71 -1.38
C VAL A 335 10.35 -1.58 -1.10
N HIS A 336 9.83 -0.38 -1.34
CA HIS A 336 8.41 -0.03 -1.37
C HIS A 336 7.91 0.07 -2.82
N ALA A 337 6.65 -0.30 -3.05
CA ALA A 337 5.90 0.09 -4.24
C ALA A 337 4.43 0.32 -3.89
N SER A 338 3.78 1.23 -4.63
CA SER A 338 2.37 1.55 -4.51
C SER A 338 1.46 0.31 -4.59
N ALA A 339 0.37 0.28 -3.81
CA ALA A 339 -0.54 -0.87 -3.74
C ALA A 339 -1.60 -0.89 -4.86
N SER A 340 -1.86 0.25 -5.50
CA SER A 340 -2.80 0.40 -6.62
C SER A 340 -2.43 1.60 -7.52
N PRO A 341 -3.00 1.72 -8.72
CA PRO A 341 -2.90 2.92 -9.56
C PRO A 341 -3.34 4.21 -8.85
N PHE A 342 -4.39 4.12 -8.03
CA PHE A 342 -4.90 5.24 -7.23
C PHE A 342 -3.88 5.68 -6.17
N GLU A 343 -3.35 4.74 -5.39
CA GLU A 343 -2.31 5.02 -4.40
C GLU A 343 -1.02 5.50 -5.06
N ALA A 344 -0.66 4.96 -6.22
CA ALA A 344 0.51 5.43 -6.96
C ALA A 344 0.37 6.88 -7.38
N PHE A 345 -0.82 7.30 -7.80
CA PHE A 345 -1.13 8.71 -8.06
C PHE A 345 -0.98 9.56 -6.80
N ALA A 346 -1.56 9.13 -5.67
CA ALA A 346 -1.45 9.85 -4.41
C ALA A 346 0.01 9.99 -3.96
N GLU A 347 0.79 8.91 -4.08
CA GLU A 347 2.21 8.87 -3.77
C GLU A 347 3.03 9.76 -4.70
N ARG A 348 2.79 9.77 -6.02
CA ARG A 348 3.47 10.69 -6.93
C ARG A 348 3.23 12.14 -6.54
N CYS A 349 1.99 12.53 -6.24
CA CYS A 349 1.67 13.88 -5.78
C CYS A 349 2.42 14.24 -4.50
N ASN A 350 2.40 13.34 -3.51
CA ASN A 350 3.07 13.53 -2.22
C ASN A 350 4.60 13.65 -2.40
N TRP A 351 5.23 12.69 -3.05
CA TRP A 351 6.68 12.55 -3.06
C TRP A 351 7.40 13.44 -4.07
N THR A 352 6.75 13.79 -5.21
CA THR A 352 7.39 14.61 -6.26
C THR A 352 6.82 16.02 -6.35
N GLY A 353 5.73 16.32 -5.63
CA GLY A 353 5.03 17.60 -5.74
C GLY A 353 4.20 17.74 -7.02
N ALA A 354 3.97 16.63 -7.75
CA ALA A 354 3.07 16.63 -8.90
C ALA A 354 1.68 17.13 -8.50
N LYS A 355 1.06 17.97 -9.34
CA LYS A 355 -0.30 18.45 -9.08
C LYS A 355 -1.32 17.39 -9.47
N VAL A 356 -2.42 17.35 -8.72
CA VAL A 356 -3.51 16.38 -8.95
C VAL A 356 -4.06 16.44 -10.38
N ASN A 357 -4.22 17.63 -10.93
CA ASN A 357 -4.75 17.85 -12.28
C ASN A 357 -3.71 17.72 -13.41
N GLU A 358 -2.44 17.55 -13.07
CA GLU A 358 -1.34 17.30 -14.02
C GLU A 358 -0.95 15.82 -14.06
N ASP A 359 -1.23 15.06 -12.99
CA ASP A 359 -1.07 13.60 -12.99
C ASP A 359 -2.13 12.93 -13.89
N PRO A 360 -1.78 11.97 -14.77
CA PRO A 360 -2.73 11.35 -15.68
C PRO A 360 -3.95 10.73 -14.98
N PHE A 361 -3.74 10.08 -13.82
CA PHE A 361 -4.82 9.41 -13.11
C PHE A 361 -5.72 10.43 -12.38
N GLY A 362 -5.11 11.40 -11.70
CA GLY A 362 -5.83 12.48 -11.01
C GLY A 362 -6.64 13.35 -11.99
N LYS A 363 -6.06 13.72 -13.13
CA LYS A 363 -6.74 14.44 -14.22
C LYS A 363 -7.95 13.64 -14.73
N ALA A 364 -7.80 12.34 -14.93
CA ALA A 364 -8.89 11.49 -15.39
C ALA A 364 -10.05 11.41 -14.39
N LEU A 365 -9.78 11.33 -13.08
CA LEU A 365 -10.81 11.37 -12.03
C LEU A 365 -11.60 12.69 -12.09
N ILE A 366 -10.89 13.83 -12.22
CA ILE A 366 -11.51 15.16 -12.26
C ILE A 366 -12.38 15.34 -13.50
N LEU A 367 -11.83 15.04 -14.69
CA LEU A 367 -12.56 15.19 -15.95
C LEU A 367 -13.76 14.25 -16.04
N ASN A 368 -13.72 13.11 -15.32
CA ASN A 368 -14.84 12.17 -15.24
C ASN A 368 -15.79 12.42 -14.05
N GLY A 369 -15.72 13.61 -13.44
CA GLY A 369 -16.80 14.16 -12.61
C GLY A 369 -16.54 14.14 -11.11
N ILE A 370 -15.36 13.74 -10.63
CA ILE A 370 -15.02 13.84 -9.21
C ILE A 370 -14.42 15.24 -8.95
N PRO A 371 -15.03 16.07 -8.08
CA PRO A 371 -14.44 17.35 -7.72
C PRO A 371 -13.02 17.21 -7.16
N GLN A 372 -12.11 18.15 -7.49
CA GLN A 372 -10.71 18.06 -7.07
C GLN A 372 -10.54 17.93 -5.54
N ASN A 373 -11.30 18.68 -4.75
CA ASN A 373 -11.26 18.60 -3.28
C ASN A 373 -11.67 17.20 -2.77
N LYS A 374 -12.59 16.52 -3.46
CA LYS A 374 -12.96 15.13 -3.13
C LYS A 374 -11.84 14.17 -3.52
N VAL A 375 -11.16 14.37 -4.65
CA VAL A 375 -9.96 13.59 -5.02
C VAL A 375 -8.88 13.72 -3.94
N GLU A 376 -8.60 14.94 -3.49
CA GLU A 376 -7.62 15.23 -2.42
C GLU A 376 -8.00 14.60 -1.08
N GLU A 377 -9.31 14.54 -0.74
CA GLU A 377 -9.80 13.80 0.42
C GLU A 377 -9.52 12.29 0.29
N LEU A 378 -9.87 11.69 -0.86
CA LEU A 378 -9.69 10.26 -1.13
C LEU A 378 -8.22 9.85 -1.11
N MET A 379 -7.30 10.72 -1.55
CA MET A 379 -5.84 10.50 -1.47
C MET A 379 -5.34 10.31 -0.03
N GLY A 380 -6.10 10.73 0.97
CA GLY A 380 -5.81 10.51 2.39
C GLY A 380 -6.32 9.17 2.95
N ASP A 381 -6.65 8.20 2.09
CA ASP A 381 -7.29 6.94 2.45
C ASP A 381 -8.66 7.12 3.14
N ALA A 382 -9.51 7.93 2.51
CA ALA A 382 -10.84 8.23 3.06
C ALA A 382 -11.72 6.97 3.21
N GLN A 383 -12.61 7.01 4.21
CA GLN A 383 -13.59 5.97 4.43
C GLN A 383 -14.86 6.24 3.61
N VAL A 384 -15.05 5.45 2.55
CA VAL A 384 -16.15 5.61 1.58
C VAL A 384 -17.27 4.59 1.84
N PRO A 385 -18.54 4.93 1.59
CA PRO A 385 -19.64 3.96 1.62
C PRO A 385 -19.52 2.99 0.43
N TYR A 386 -19.42 1.70 0.71
CA TYR A 386 -19.37 0.66 -0.31
C TYR A 386 -20.06 -0.61 0.20
N GLU A 387 -21.04 -1.11 -0.56
CA GLU A 387 -21.84 -2.31 -0.21
C GLU A 387 -22.46 -2.24 1.21
N GLY A 388 -22.95 -1.06 1.60
CA GLY A 388 -23.66 -0.86 2.86
C GLY A 388 -22.77 -0.69 4.10
N VAL A 389 -21.45 -0.66 3.94
CA VAL A 389 -20.48 -0.43 5.02
C VAL A 389 -19.46 0.65 4.62
N LYS A 390 -18.80 1.28 5.60
CA LYS A 390 -17.67 2.18 5.34
C LYS A 390 -16.38 1.39 5.22
N GLN A 391 -15.62 1.62 4.16
CA GLN A 391 -14.36 0.93 3.89
C GLN A 391 -13.29 1.93 3.41
N SER A 392 -12.02 1.56 3.56
CA SER A 392 -10.89 2.34 3.02
C SER A 392 -10.97 2.34 1.48
N ILE A 393 -10.81 3.51 0.86
CA ILE A 393 -10.72 3.61 -0.60
C ILE A 393 -9.48 2.91 -1.15
N PHE A 394 -8.36 2.91 -0.41
CA PHE A 394 -7.15 2.19 -0.81
C PHE A 394 -7.39 0.67 -0.79
N ASP A 395 -7.96 0.13 0.28
CA ASP A 395 -8.30 -1.30 0.39
C ASP A 395 -9.26 -1.75 -0.74
N LEU A 396 -10.22 -0.90 -1.13
CA LEU A 396 -11.15 -1.21 -2.22
C LEU A 396 -10.51 -1.25 -3.60
N LEU A 397 -9.39 -0.55 -3.79
CA LEU A 397 -8.72 -0.38 -5.09
C LEU A 397 -7.39 -1.15 -5.19
N GLU A 398 -6.98 -1.83 -4.11
CA GLU A 398 -5.74 -2.61 -4.03
C GLU A 398 -5.65 -3.67 -5.13
N ASP A 399 -4.45 -3.83 -5.70
CA ASP A 399 -4.08 -4.84 -6.71
C ASP A 399 -4.86 -4.79 -8.05
N LEU A 400 -5.73 -3.80 -8.24
CA LEU A 400 -6.40 -3.56 -9.53
C LEU A 400 -5.45 -2.94 -10.56
N ASP A 401 -5.64 -3.31 -11.82
CA ASP A 401 -5.00 -2.63 -12.95
C ASP A 401 -5.65 -1.26 -13.20
N SER A 402 -4.92 -0.38 -13.88
CA SER A 402 -5.29 1.04 -14.06
C SER A 402 -6.71 1.29 -14.59
N GLU A 403 -7.22 0.48 -15.53
CA GLU A 403 -8.59 0.60 -16.02
C GLU A 403 -9.64 0.24 -14.97
N GLU A 404 -9.52 -0.96 -14.39
CA GLU A 404 -10.45 -1.44 -13.35
C GLU A 404 -10.44 -0.53 -12.13
N CYS A 405 -9.26 -0.06 -11.73
CA CYS A 405 -9.05 0.87 -10.62
C CYS A 405 -9.78 2.21 -10.87
N LEU A 406 -9.60 2.81 -12.05
CA LEU A 406 -10.25 4.08 -12.40
C LEU A 406 -11.77 3.94 -12.45
N ILE A 407 -12.27 2.89 -13.11
CA ILE A 407 -13.71 2.62 -13.20
C ILE A 407 -14.32 2.42 -11.81
N LYS A 408 -13.67 1.62 -10.96
CA LYS A 408 -14.16 1.36 -9.60
C LYS A 408 -14.14 2.63 -8.75
N ALA A 409 -13.08 3.44 -8.82
CA ALA A 409 -13.01 4.72 -8.12
C ALA A 409 -14.14 5.68 -8.55
N LEU A 410 -14.40 5.80 -9.85
CA LEU A 410 -15.50 6.61 -10.39
C LEU A 410 -16.86 6.10 -9.92
N ASN A 411 -17.08 4.78 -9.91
CA ASN A 411 -18.34 4.19 -9.46
C ASN A 411 -18.58 4.41 -7.97
N ILE A 412 -17.55 4.28 -7.13
CA ILE A 412 -17.64 4.57 -5.69
C ILE A 412 -18.11 6.00 -5.47
N CYS A 413 -17.57 6.97 -6.22
CA CYS A 413 -17.89 8.39 -6.05
C CYS A 413 -19.23 8.82 -6.67
N LYS A 414 -19.82 8.01 -7.55
CA LYS A 414 -21.14 8.28 -8.15
C LYS A 414 -22.32 7.85 -7.28
N VAL A 415 -22.07 7.07 -6.23
CA VAL A 415 -23.10 6.52 -5.32
C VAL A 415 -23.38 7.45 -4.13
N GLU A 416 -22.70 8.61 -4.04
CA GLU A 416 -22.95 9.65 -3.03
C GLU A 416 -24.07 10.62 -3.39
#